data_AF-A0A4Q5SBA7-F1
#
_entry.id   AF-A0A4Q5SBA7-F1
#
_cell.length_a   1.000
_cell.length_b   1.000
_cell.length_c   1.000
_cell.angle_alpha   90.00
_cell.angle_beta   90.00
_cell.angle_gamma   90.00
#
_symmetry.space_group_name_H-M   'P 1'
#
loop_
_entity.id
_entity.type
_entity.pdbx_description
1 polymer ?
#
loop_
_entity_poly.entity_id
_entity_poly.type
_entity_poly.pdbx_seq_one_letter_code
_entity_poly.pdbx_strand_id
1 'polypeptide(L)'
;MMMTTRRTVMMGAAALAAAPAFAQKVGPFDRIRAETGGRLGLAVYDSGTGRRYSDGAEARFAMCSTFKVPLVAAVLARVDRG
;
A
#
# COMPACT_ATOMS: atom_id res chain seq x y z
N MET A 1 -5.92 32.40 32.44
CA MET A 1 -6.02 33.24 31.23
C MET A 1 -4.67 33.17 30.53
N MET A 2 -4.56 32.34 29.48
CA MET A 2 -3.27 32.02 28.86
C MET A 2 -2.77 33.22 28.05
N MET A 3 -1.72 33.90 28.50
CA MET A 3 -1.18 35.10 27.82
C MET A 3 -0.53 34.71 26.50
N THR A 4 -1.17 35.09 25.39
CA THR A 4 -0.66 34.94 24.03
C THR A 4 0.62 35.76 23.85
N THR A 5 1.77 35.12 23.97
CA THR A 5 3.09 35.77 23.88
C THR A 5 3.66 35.61 22.46
N ARG A 6 4.53 36.53 22.01
CA ARG A 6 5.19 36.48 20.68
C ARG A 6 5.85 35.12 20.39
N ARG A 7 6.38 34.46 21.41
CA ARG A 7 6.95 33.10 21.33
C ARG A 7 5.90 32.05 20.95
N THR A 8 4.68 32.14 21.47
CA THR A 8 3.57 31.23 21.14
C THR A 8 3.13 31.42 19.69
N VAL A 9 3.12 32.65 19.18
CA VAL A 9 2.83 32.96 17.77
C VAL A 9 3.92 32.40 16.85
N MET A 10 5.20 32.59 17.20
CA MET A 10 6.33 32.06 16.42
C MET A 10 6.36 30.52 16.39
N MET A 11 6.07 29.85 17.50
CA MET A 11 5.97 28.38 17.54
C MET A 11 4.77 27.87 16.74
N GLY A 12 3.61 28.55 16.80
CA GLY A 12 2.45 28.20 15.98
C GLY A 12 2.70 28.37 14.48
N ALA A 13 3.36 29.47 14.08
CA ALA A 13 3.71 29.72 12.68
C ALA A 13 4.74 28.71 12.15
N ALA A 14 5.74 28.35 12.96
CA ALA A 14 6.73 27.33 12.60
C ALA A 14 6.08 25.94 12.45
N ALA A 15 5.15 25.58 13.33
CA ALA A 15 4.41 24.32 13.23
C ALA A 15 3.53 24.24 11.98
N LEU A 16 2.86 25.34 11.61
CA LEU A 16 2.03 25.40 10.41
C LEU A 16 2.88 25.32 9.12
N ALA A 17 4.05 25.96 9.11
CA ALA A 17 4.97 25.91 7.98
C ALA A 17 5.61 24.52 7.78
N ALA A 18 5.79 23.74 8.86
CA ALA A 18 6.32 22.39 8.81
C ALA A 18 5.25 21.32 8.48
N ALA A 19 3.96 21.64 8.61
CA ALA A 19 2.85 20.70 8.36
C ALA A 19 2.94 19.90 7.03
N PRO A 20 3.25 20.49 5.86
CA PRO A 20 3.35 19.72 4.61
C PRO A 20 4.52 18.72 4.60
N ALA A 21 5.57 18.91 5.41
CA ALA A 21 6.65 17.94 5.55
C ALA A 21 6.20 16.65 6.26
N PHE A 22 5.08 16.72 6.99
CA PHE A 22 4.44 15.58 7.66
C PHE A 22 3.22 15.04 6.91
N ALA A 23 2.89 15.60 5.74
CA ALA A 23 1.77 15.09 4.95
C ALA A 23 2.10 13.68 4.45
N GLN A 24 1.30 12.69 4.86
CA GLN A 24 1.34 11.37 4.25
C GLN A 24 0.94 11.49 2.79
N LYS A 25 1.81 11.01 1.89
CA LYS A 25 1.46 10.88 0.47
C LYS A 25 0.30 9.89 0.35
N VAL A 26 -0.81 10.36 -0.19
CA VAL A 26 -1.95 9.52 -0.54
C VAL A 26 -1.57 8.71 -1.78
N GLY A 27 -1.44 7.41 -1.63
CA GLY A 27 -1.22 6.47 -2.72
C GLY A 27 -2.48 6.30 -3.57
N PRO A 28 -2.33 5.86 -4.83
CA PRO A 28 -3.44 5.73 -5.79
C PRO A 28 -4.57 4.80 -5.30
N PHE A 29 -4.29 3.90 -4.35
CA PHE A 29 -5.25 2.94 -3.81
C PHE A 29 -5.74 3.24 -2.38
N ASP A 30 -5.32 4.35 -1.78
CA ASP A 30 -5.73 4.71 -0.41
C ASP A 30 -7.22 5.01 -0.31
N ARG A 31 -7.80 5.59 -1.37
CA ARG A 31 -9.24 5.80 -1.46
C ARG A 31 -10.01 4.47 -1.37
N ILE A 32 -9.56 3.43 -2.06
CA ILE A 32 -10.21 2.10 -2.03
C ILE A 32 -10.09 1.49 -0.63
N ARG A 33 -8.91 1.59 -0.01
CA ARG A 33 -8.72 1.14 1.39
C ARG A 33 -9.67 1.86 2.35
N ALA A 34 -9.81 3.17 2.21
CA ALA A 34 -10.71 3.97 3.04
C ALA A 34 -12.19 3.63 2.83
N GLU A 35 -12.64 3.49 1.57
CA GLU A 35 -14.03 3.16 1.24
C GLU A 35 -14.43 1.75 1.68
N THR A 36 -13.50 0.79 1.59
CA THR A 36 -13.77 -0.62 1.97
C THR A 36 -13.55 -0.91 3.45
N GLY A 37 -12.79 -0.06 4.15
CA GLY A 37 -12.26 -0.36 5.49
C GLY A 37 -11.33 -1.59 5.53
N GLY A 38 -10.93 -2.09 4.35
CA GLY A 38 -10.24 -3.36 4.18
C GLY A 38 -8.74 -3.22 3.94
N ARG A 39 -8.07 -4.38 3.88
CA ARG A 39 -6.68 -4.49 3.45
C ARG A 39 -6.64 -4.74 1.94
N LEU A 40 -5.73 -4.06 1.25
CA LEU A 40 -5.48 -4.23 -0.18
C LEU A 40 -4.00 -4.45 -0.42
N GLY A 41 -3.68 -5.46 -1.22
CA GLY A 41 -2.33 -5.75 -1.72
C GLY A 41 -2.36 -5.91 -3.24
N LEU A 42 -1.44 -5.27 -3.94
CA LEU A 42 -1.33 -5.26 -5.38
C LEU A 42 0.12 -5.47 -5.81
N ALA A 43 0.35 -6.40 -6.72
CA ALA A 43 1.62 -6.60 -7.41
C ALA A 43 1.34 -6.72 -8.92
N VAL A 44 2.00 -5.88 -9.71
CA VAL A 44 1.87 -5.84 -11.17
C VAL A 44 3.24 -6.03 -11.79
N TYR A 45 3.30 -6.92 -12.79
CA TYR A 45 4.48 -7.14 -13.61
C TYR A 45 4.08 -6.98 -15.09
N ASP A 46 4.67 -5.99 -15.76
CA ASP A 46 4.58 -5.82 -17.19
C ASP A 46 5.63 -6.72 -17.85
N SER A 47 5.18 -7.80 -18.50
CA SER A 47 6.07 -8.77 -19.17
C SER A 47 6.70 -8.26 -20.46
N GLY A 48 6.22 -7.16 -21.05
CA GLY A 48 6.79 -6.55 -22.24
C GLY A 48 7.94 -5.60 -21.94
N THR A 49 7.82 -4.83 -20.86
CA THR A 49 8.85 -3.83 -20.46
C THR A 49 9.68 -4.25 -19.25
N GLY A 50 9.28 -5.30 -18.51
CA GLY A 50 9.89 -5.71 -17.25
C GLY A 50 9.56 -4.81 -16.06
N ARG A 51 8.73 -3.77 -16.25
CA ARG A 51 8.35 -2.84 -15.18
C ARG A 51 7.53 -3.55 -14.11
N ARG A 52 7.76 -3.15 -12.85
CA ARG A 52 7.06 -3.66 -11.68
C ARG A 52 6.43 -2.53 -10.90
N TYR A 53 5.27 -2.80 -10.33
CA TYR A 53 4.61 -1.93 -9.37
C TYR A 53 4.06 -2.78 -8.23
N SER A 54 4.29 -2.36 -6.99
CA SER A 54 3.72 -3.01 -5.81
C SER A 54 3.20 -1.99 -4.80
N ASP A 55 2.07 -2.32 -4.18
CA ASP A 55 1.45 -1.56 -3.08
C ASP A 55 0.85 -2.57 -2.10
N GLY A 56 1.38 -2.64 -0.88
CA GLY A 56 0.93 -3.61 0.14
C GLY A 56 1.16 -5.09 -0.21
N ALA A 57 1.95 -5.38 -1.24
CA ALA A 57 2.14 -6.74 -1.78
C ALA A 57 2.84 -7.73 -0.80
N GLU A 58 3.67 -7.23 0.11
CA GLU A 58 4.45 -8.05 1.05
C GLU A 58 3.58 -8.65 2.17
N ALA A 59 2.36 -8.16 2.34
CA ALA A 59 1.45 -8.65 3.37
C ALA A 59 0.80 -9.98 2.97
N ARG A 60 0.40 -10.78 3.96
CA ARG A 60 -0.30 -12.06 3.71
C ARG A 60 -1.80 -11.85 3.52
N PHE A 61 -2.35 -12.49 2.50
CA PHE A 61 -3.78 -12.54 2.18
C PHE A 61 -4.24 -14.00 2.07
N ALA A 62 -5.50 -14.26 2.39
CA ALA A 62 -6.06 -15.59 2.18
C ALA A 62 -6.14 -15.88 0.66
N MET A 63 -5.60 -17.02 0.24
CA MET A 63 -5.62 -17.38 -1.18
C MET A 63 -7.04 -17.68 -1.69
N CYS A 64 -7.99 -18.05 -0.83
CA CYS A 64 -9.32 -18.52 -1.22
C CYS A 64 -9.20 -19.57 -2.33
N SER A 65 -9.86 -19.44 -3.48
CA SER A 65 -9.71 -20.37 -4.61
C SER A 65 -8.48 -20.14 -5.51
N THR A 66 -7.69 -19.08 -5.32
CA THR A 66 -6.50 -18.81 -6.15
C THR A 66 -5.38 -19.85 -5.96
N PHE A 67 -5.38 -20.58 -4.84
CA PHE A 67 -4.46 -21.71 -4.62
C PHE A 67 -4.55 -22.80 -5.69
N LYS A 68 -5.68 -22.88 -6.40
CA LYS A 68 -5.89 -23.87 -7.46
C LYS A 68 -4.89 -23.68 -8.61
N VAL A 69 -4.40 -22.47 -8.84
CA VAL A 69 -3.40 -22.21 -9.90
C VAL A 69 -2.09 -22.98 -9.66
N PRO A 70 -1.35 -22.79 -8.54
CA PRO A 70 -0.16 -23.57 -8.27
C PRO A 70 -0.45 -25.06 -8.05
N LEU A 71 -1.64 -25.43 -7.54
CA LEU A 71 -2.05 -26.83 -7.41
C LEU A 71 -2.12 -27.52 -8.78
N VAL A 72 -2.84 -26.92 -9.75
CA VAL A 72 -2.96 -27.46 -11.10
C VAL A 72 -1.60 -27.49 -11.79
N ALA A 73 -0.77 -26.46 -11.63
CA ALA A 73 0.59 -26.47 -12.15
C ALA A 73 1.41 -27.65 -11.59
N ALA A 74 1.29 -27.98 -10.31
CA ALA A 74 1.97 -29.13 -9.70
C ALA A 74 1.43 -30.47 -10.22
N VAL A 75 0.13 -30.57 -10.53
CA VAL A 75 -0.48 -31.74 -11.16
C VAL A 75 0.04 -31.92 -12.59
N LEU A 76 0.02 -30.86 -13.40
CA LEU A 76 0.53 -30.90 -14.78
C LEU A 76 2.02 -31.24 -14.81
N ALA A 77 2.83 -30.66 -13.93
CA ALA A 77 4.25 -30.99 -13.83
C ALA A 77 4.49 -32.47 -13.46
N ARG A 78 3.56 -33.12 -12.75
CA ARG A 78 3.62 -34.57 -12.51
C ARG A 78 3.29 -35.35 -13.77
N VAL A 79 2.24 -34.95 -14.49
CA VAL A 79 1.86 -35.56 -15.77
C VAL A 79 3.01 -35.49 -16.78
N ASP A 80 3.71 -34.36 -16.85
CA ASP A 80 4.85 -34.17 -17.76
C ASP A 80 6.02 -35.14 -17.49
N ARG A 81 6.08 -35.76 -16.31
CA ARG A 81 7.12 -36.73 -15.92
C ARG A 81 6.75 -38.19 -16.18
N GLY A 82 5.51 -38.47 -16.59
CA GLY A 82 4.94 -39.82 -16.65
C GLY A 82 4.64 -40.42 -15.28
#